data_AF-A0A1G0EJB9-F1
#
_entry.id   AF-A0A1G0EJB9-F1
#
_cell.length_a   1.000
_cell.length_b   1.000
_cell.length_c   1.000
_cell.angle_alpha   90.00
_cell.angle_beta   90.00
_cell.angle_gamma   90.00
#
_symmetry.space_group_name_H-M   'P 1'
#
loop_
_entity.id
_entity.type
_entity.pdbx_description
1 polymer ?
#
loop_
_entity_poly.entity_id
_entity_poly.type
_entity_poly.pdbx_seq_one_letter_code
_entity_poly.pdbx_strand_id
1 'polypeptide(L)'
;MLLCAAIVFFAFMYLTGQSVGGALDELHDATRLSLYRHGMVEKLSSAEIKRLYLDTCTRKCHGKDVIENKPRTAAEWEAVMVRMKAPDRADMSDRHAETITRYLQSNFLSNVPTVLPEKTMKYVKLHLWRSDFGESDLFLDLIYIPYEHRSLLPYLGVRNAPSNPQAAFFVVYVNTHQGSVPPWDFTELAALHVDNGAAQKAGAWKILYEDGQRHHNQGVLVFPDIDTGKAADLEIKMRLPGLGTRSFQWCLPIPPMLEGEPVER
;
A
#
# COMPACT_ATOMS: atom_id res chain seq x y z
N MET A 1 -22.37 9.34 -45.54
CA MET A 1 -21.61 9.21 -44.26
C MET A 1 -21.56 7.77 -43.75
N LEU A 2 -22.69 7.05 -43.67
CA LEU A 2 -22.72 5.63 -43.25
C LEU A 2 -21.80 4.70 -44.05
N LEU A 3 -21.74 4.86 -45.38
CA LEU A 3 -20.88 4.03 -46.24
C LEU A 3 -19.38 4.26 -45.98
N CYS A 4 -18.98 5.51 -45.76
CA CYS A 4 -17.59 5.85 -45.43
C CYS A 4 -17.20 5.35 -44.04
N ALA A 5 -18.10 5.44 -43.06
CA ALA A 5 -17.88 4.89 -41.72
C ALA A 5 -17.72 3.37 -41.75
N ALA A 6 -18.53 2.67 -42.56
CA ALA A 6 -18.42 1.23 -42.75
C ALA A 6 -17.08 0.83 -43.40
N ILE A 7 -16.65 1.55 -44.45
CA ILE A 7 -15.37 1.30 -45.12
C ILE A 7 -14.19 1.47 -44.16
N VAL A 8 -14.20 2.53 -43.33
CA VAL A 8 -13.16 2.76 -42.33
C VAL A 8 -13.17 1.67 -41.25
N PHE A 9 -14.35 1.22 -40.82
CA PHE A 9 -14.48 0.14 -39.83
C PHE A 9 -13.96 -1.21 -40.37
N PHE A 10 -14.31 -1.57 -41.61
CA PHE A 10 -13.79 -2.78 -42.25
C PHE A 10 -12.29 -2.71 -42.55
N ALA A 11 -11.77 -1.55 -42.93
CA ALA A 11 -10.34 -1.34 -43.11
C ALA A 11 -9.58 -1.50 -41.78
N PHE A 12 -10.11 -0.94 -40.68
CA PHE A 12 -9.55 -1.14 -39.34
C PHE A 12 -9.53 -2.62 -38.95
N MET A 13 -10.65 -3.33 -39.11
CA MET A 13 -10.73 -4.77 -38.83
C MET A 13 -9.73 -5.61 -39.65
N TYR A 14 -9.60 -5.29 -40.94
CA TYR A 14 -8.67 -5.97 -41.83
C TYR A 14 -7.21 -5.75 -41.42
N LEU A 15 -6.88 -4.53 -40.99
CA LEU A 15 -5.53 -4.16 -40.54
C LEU A 15 -5.18 -4.73 -39.16
N THR A 16 -6.17 -4.93 -38.28
CA THR A 16 -5.95 -5.45 -36.92
C THR A 16 -6.20 -6.95 -36.78
N GLY A 17 -6.69 -7.62 -37.84
CA GLY A 17 -6.99 -9.05 -37.85
C GLY A 17 -8.16 -9.44 -36.92
N GLN A 18 -9.03 -8.49 -36.58
CA GLN A 18 -10.13 -8.70 -35.63
C GLN A 18 -11.40 -9.25 -36.29
N SER A 19 -12.17 -10.02 -35.54
CA SER A 19 -13.53 -10.42 -35.92
C SER A 19 -14.53 -9.28 -35.71
N VAL A 20 -15.70 -9.34 -36.36
CA VAL A 20 -16.75 -8.30 -36.23
C VAL A 20 -17.19 -8.14 -34.77
N GLY A 21 -17.31 -9.26 -34.05
CA GLY A 21 -17.61 -9.24 -32.61
C GLY A 21 -16.52 -8.53 -31.80
N GLY A 22 -15.25 -8.86 -32.06
CA GLY A 22 -14.13 -8.24 -31.35
C GLY A 22 -14.03 -6.72 -31.58
N ALA A 23 -14.29 -6.25 -32.81
CA ALA A 23 -14.27 -4.82 -33.12
C ALA A 23 -15.45 -4.06 -32.49
N LEU A 24 -16.62 -4.70 -32.37
CA LEU A 24 -17.79 -4.12 -31.67
C LEU A 24 -17.54 -4.05 -30.16
N ASP A 25 -16.95 -5.08 -29.56
CA ASP A 25 -16.58 -5.10 -28.14
C ASP A 25 -15.57 -3.99 -27.82
N GLU A 26 -14.54 -3.80 -28.67
CA GLU A 26 -13.57 -2.72 -28.48
C GLU A 26 -14.20 -1.32 -28.60
N LEU A 27 -15.10 -1.13 -29.56
CA LEU A 27 -15.82 0.15 -29.72
C LEU A 27 -16.72 0.43 -28.50
N HIS A 28 -17.44 -0.58 -28.03
CA HIS A 28 -18.30 -0.50 -26.86
C HIS A 28 -17.48 -0.11 -25.62
N ASP A 29 -16.37 -0.80 -25.37
CA ASP A 29 -15.50 -0.54 -24.22
C ASP A 29 -14.86 0.85 -24.30
N ALA A 30 -14.33 1.24 -25.46
CA ALA A 30 -13.75 2.57 -25.66
C ALA A 30 -14.80 3.67 -25.40
N THR A 31 -16.03 3.47 -25.87
CA THR A 31 -17.15 4.39 -25.64
C THR A 31 -17.49 4.46 -24.16
N ARG A 32 -17.62 3.31 -23.47
CA ARG A 32 -17.95 3.28 -22.04
C ARG A 32 -16.87 3.92 -21.18
N LEU A 33 -15.59 3.67 -21.47
CA LEU A 33 -14.48 4.31 -20.75
C LEU A 33 -14.44 5.83 -20.96
N SER A 34 -14.78 6.30 -22.16
CA SER A 34 -14.94 7.72 -22.46
C SER A 34 -16.12 8.33 -21.68
N LEU A 35 -17.30 7.70 -21.72
CA LEU A 35 -18.47 8.15 -20.97
C LEU A 35 -18.22 8.17 -19.45
N TYR A 36 -17.46 7.19 -18.94
CA TYR A 36 -17.04 7.15 -17.54
C TYR A 36 -16.12 8.32 -17.17
N ARG A 37 -15.17 8.68 -18.06
CA ARG A 37 -14.31 9.87 -17.88
C ARG A 37 -15.14 11.15 -17.70
N HIS A 38 -16.22 11.27 -18.47
CA HIS A 38 -17.11 12.44 -18.47
C HIS A 38 -18.28 12.32 -17.49
N GLY A 39 -18.29 11.30 -16.64
CA GLY A 39 -19.28 11.13 -15.59
C GLY A 39 -20.67 10.69 -16.05
N MET A 40 -20.83 10.30 -17.31
CA MET A 40 -22.10 9.80 -17.87
C MET A 40 -22.36 8.32 -17.53
N VAL A 41 -21.31 7.60 -17.10
CA VAL A 41 -21.41 6.25 -16.55
C VAL A 41 -20.88 6.28 -15.13
N GLU A 42 -21.63 5.78 -14.15
CA GLU A 42 -21.21 5.80 -12.74
C GLU A 42 -20.21 4.70 -12.36
N LYS A 43 -20.38 3.49 -12.91
CA LYS A 43 -19.61 2.31 -12.52
C LYS A 43 -19.09 1.56 -13.74
N LEU A 44 -17.89 1.02 -13.59
CA LEU A 44 -17.26 0.10 -14.51
C LEU A 44 -17.29 -1.31 -13.90
N SER A 45 -17.47 -2.32 -14.73
CA SER A 45 -17.25 -3.72 -14.38
C SER A 45 -15.76 -4.00 -14.18
N SER A 46 -15.43 -5.12 -13.53
CA SER A 46 -14.03 -5.53 -13.30
C SER A 46 -13.23 -5.67 -14.60
N ALA A 47 -13.87 -6.11 -15.69
CA ALA A 47 -13.23 -6.21 -17.01
C ALA A 47 -12.89 -4.83 -17.58
N GLU A 48 -13.83 -3.88 -17.50
CA GLU A 48 -13.62 -2.50 -17.94
C GLU A 48 -12.56 -1.78 -17.10
N ILE A 49 -12.52 -1.99 -15.78
CA ILE A 49 -11.48 -1.45 -14.90
C ILE A 49 -10.10 -1.99 -15.30
N LYS A 50 -9.98 -3.30 -15.54
CA LYS A 50 -8.73 -3.91 -16.01
C LYS A 50 -8.31 -3.34 -17.35
N ARG A 51 -9.25 -3.12 -18.28
CA ARG A 51 -8.98 -2.49 -19.59
C ARG A 51 -8.48 -1.06 -19.42
N LEU A 52 -9.16 -0.25 -18.59
CA LEU A 52 -8.75 1.11 -18.24
C LEU A 52 -7.32 1.16 -17.71
N TYR A 53 -6.98 0.26 -16.78
CA TYR A 53 -5.61 0.12 -16.26
C TYR A 53 -4.62 -0.22 -17.38
N LEU A 54 -4.90 -1.23 -18.20
CA LEU A 54 -3.97 -1.66 -19.25
C LEU A 54 -3.71 -0.53 -20.26
N ASP A 55 -4.76 0.14 -20.71
CA ASP A 55 -4.72 1.22 -21.71
C ASP A 55 -4.03 2.49 -21.18
N THR A 56 -4.14 2.76 -19.88
CA THR A 56 -3.56 3.95 -19.26
C THR A 56 -2.12 3.71 -18.81
N CYS A 57 -1.85 2.57 -18.18
CA CYS A 57 -0.64 2.37 -17.39
C CYS A 57 0.42 1.48 -18.06
N THR A 58 0.03 0.55 -18.95
CA THR A 58 0.96 -0.51 -19.43
C THR A 58 1.22 -0.50 -20.94
N ARG A 59 0.43 0.26 -21.70
CA ARG A 59 0.48 0.25 -23.17
C ARG A 59 1.13 1.50 -23.79
N LYS A 60 1.25 2.60 -23.04
CA LYS A 60 1.71 3.90 -23.59
C LYS A 60 3.19 4.18 -23.34
N CYS A 61 3.66 4.01 -22.11
CA CYS A 61 4.97 4.52 -21.70
C CYS A 61 5.94 3.43 -21.24
N HIS A 62 5.46 2.41 -20.53
CA HIS A 62 6.27 1.30 -20.04
C HIS A 62 5.43 0.02 -19.95
N GLY A 63 6.10 -1.13 -19.93
CA GLY A 63 5.48 -2.43 -19.80
C GLY A 63 4.90 -2.71 -18.40
N LYS A 64 4.27 -3.88 -18.28
CA LYS A 64 3.67 -4.38 -17.04
C LYS A 64 4.68 -4.59 -15.92
N ASP A 65 5.91 -4.95 -16.27
CA ASP A 65 7.00 -5.25 -15.36
C ASP A 65 7.32 -4.09 -14.40
N VAL A 66 7.15 -2.84 -14.84
CA VAL A 66 7.41 -1.66 -14.01
C VAL A 66 6.35 -1.47 -12.91
N ILE A 67 5.16 -2.06 -13.08
CA ILE A 67 4.02 -1.92 -12.17
C ILE A 67 3.75 -3.23 -11.42
N GLU A 68 3.47 -4.30 -12.16
CA GLU A 68 2.95 -5.57 -11.64
C GLU A 68 4.02 -6.33 -10.84
N ASN A 69 5.31 -6.17 -11.18
CA ASN A 69 6.41 -6.81 -10.44
C ASN A 69 6.95 -5.94 -9.28
N LYS A 70 6.36 -4.75 -9.07
CA LYS A 70 6.75 -3.81 -8.02
C LYS A 70 5.51 -3.48 -7.18
N PRO A 71 5.00 -4.44 -6.38
CA PRO A 71 3.87 -4.16 -5.49
C PRO A 71 4.25 -3.02 -4.54
N ARG A 72 3.28 -2.23 -4.10
CA ARG A 72 3.50 -1.04 -3.25
C ARG A 72 2.43 -0.95 -2.17
N THR A 73 2.70 -0.19 -1.10
CA THR A 73 1.64 0.12 -0.12
C THR A 73 0.53 0.96 -0.74
N ALA A 74 -0.63 0.99 -0.09
CA ALA A 74 -1.75 1.81 -0.51
C ALA A 74 -1.37 3.28 -0.67
N ALA A 75 -0.64 3.82 0.31
CA ALA A 75 -0.12 5.20 0.29
C ALA A 75 0.89 5.43 -0.85
N GLU A 76 1.78 4.46 -1.11
CA GLU A 76 2.74 4.56 -2.21
C GLU A 76 2.03 4.55 -3.58
N TRP A 77 0.99 3.71 -3.77
CA TRP A 77 0.21 3.71 -5.00
C TRP A 77 -0.53 5.03 -5.22
N GLU A 78 -1.15 5.58 -4.17
CA GLU A 78 -1.80 6.87 -4.26
C GLU A 78 -0.81 7.98 -4.63
N ALA A 79 0.38 7.99 -4.01
CA ALA A 79 1.43 8.94 -4.36
C ALA A 79 1.93 8.78 -5.81
N VAL A 80 2.04 7.55 -6.33
CA VAL A 80 2.34 7.31 -7.76
C VAL A 80 1.24 7.88 -8.63
N MET A 81 -0.02 7.61 -8.31
CA MET A 81 -1.16 8.04 -9.13
C MET A 81 -1.35 9.55 -9.13
N VAL A 82 -1.12 10.23 -8.00
CA VAL A 82 -1.08 11.70 -7.94
C VAL A 82 -0.05 12.28 -8.91
N ARG A 83 1.14 11.68 -9.02
CA ARG A 83 2.16 12.13 -9.98
C ARG A 83 1.77 11.79 -11.42
N MET A 84 1.30 10.57 -11.68
CA MET A 84 0.96 10.11 -13.03
C MET A 84 -0.24 10.83 -13.62
N LYS A 85 -1.11 11.40 -12.78
CA LYS A 85 -2.25 12.21 -13.22
C LYS A 85 -1.86 13.49 -13.96
N ALA A 86 -0.65 14.00 -13.74
CA ALA A 86 -0.23 15.28 -14.30
C ALA A 86 -0.34 15.30 -15.85
N PRO A 87 -0.65 16.46 -16.47
CA PRO A 87 -0.85 16.56 -17.92
C PRO A 87 0.40 16.19 -18.75
N ASP A 88 1.60 16.39 -18.20
CA ASP A 88 2.89 15.99 -18.80
C ASP A 88 3.20 14.49 -18.62
N ARG A 89 2.30 13.73 -17.99
CA ARG A 89 2.45 12.31 -17.68
C ARG A 89 1.39 11.49 -18.41
N ALA A 90 0.49 10.84 -17.69
CA ALA A 90 -0.53 9.98 -18.29
C ALA A 90 -1.83 10.73 -18.61
N ASP A 91 -1.95 12.02 -18.24
CA ASP A 91 -3.09 12.90 -18.51
C ASP A 91 -4.45 12.21 -18.32
N MET A 92 -4.75 11.88 -17.05
CA MET A 92 -5.96 11.15 -16.70
C MET A 92 -6.89 11.99 -15.84
N SER A 93 -8.19 11.71 -15.94
CA SER A 93 -9.20 12.33 -15.06
C SER A 93 -9.05 11.83 -13.62
N ASP A 94 -9.55 12.59 -12.64
CA ASP A 94 -9.57 12.18 -11.23
C ASP A 94 -10.29 10.84 -11.03
N ARG A 95 -11.43 10.63 -11.70
CA ARG A 95 -12.18 9.36 -11.62
C ARG A 95 -11.40 8.17 -12.18
N HIS A 96 -10.64 8.37 -13.25
CA HIS A 96 -9.75 7.34 -13.78
C HIS A 96 -8.62 7.06 -12.81
N ALA A 97 -7.96 8.10 -12.29
CA ALA A 97 -6.88 7.96 -11.32
C ALA A 97 -7.35 7.18 -10.09
N GLU A 98 -8.48 7.56 -9.49
CA GLU A 98 -9.06 6.91 -8.32
C GLU A 98 -9.41 5.43 -8.59
N THR A 99 -9.99 5.13 -9.75
CA THR A 99 -10.34 3.76 -10.14
C THR A 99 -9.13 2.89 -10.40
N ILE A 100 -8.09 3.45 -11.02
CA ILE A 100 -6.82 2.77 -11.24
C ILE A 100 -6.09 2.57 -9.90
N THR A 101 -6.06 3.58 -9.00
CA THR A 101 -5.50 3.45 -7.64
C THR A 101 -6.12 2.25 -6.92
N ARG A 102 -7.46 2.16 -6.91
CA ARG A 102 -8.15 1.00 -6.31
C ARG A 102 -7.75 -0.31 -6.96
N TYR A 103 -7.71 -0.37 -8.30
CA TYR A 103 -7.29 -1.58 -9.00
C TYR A 103 -5.87 -1.99 -8.62
N LEU A 104 -4.93 -1.04 -8.53
CA LEU A 104 -3.55 -1.29 -8.11
C LEU A 104 -3.48 -1.78 -6.66
N GLN A 105 -4.25 -1.16 -5.75
CA GLN A 105 -4.34 -1.56 -4.35
C GLN A 105 -5.02 -2.92 -4.15
N SER A 106 -5.93 -3.35 -5.04
CA SER A 106 -6.55 -4.67 -4.94
C SER A 106 -5.72 -5.81 -5.56
N ASN A 107 -4.82 -5.49 -6.51
CA ASN A 107 -4.11 -6.52 -7.29
C ASN A 107 -2.59 -6.55 -7.05
N PHE A 108 -1.99 -5.43 -6.62
CA PHE A 108 -0.54 -5.26 -6.50
C PHE A 108 -0.16 -4.56 -5.20
N LEU A 109 -0.84 -4.89 -4.11
CA LEU A 109 -0.57 -4.34 -2.78
C LEU A 109 0.66 -4.98 -2.14
N SER A 110 1.38 -4.19 -1.37
CA SER A 110 2.27 -4.68 -0.33
C SER A 110 1.84 -4.11 1.01
N ASN A 111 1.86 -4.93 2.07
CA ASN A 111 1.57 -4.44 3.41
C ASN A 111 2.73 -3.64 4.03
N VAL A 112 3.91 -3.67 3.40
CA VAL A 112 5.09 -2.94 3.85
C VAL A 112 5.73 -2.19 2.67
N PRO A 113 6.47 -1.09 2.90
CA PRO A 113 7.02 -0.26 1.83
C PRO A 113 8.01 -1.00 0.96
N THR A 114 7.87 -0.94 -0.36
CA THR A 114 8.75 -1.68 -1.30
C THR A 114 9.81 -0.81 -1.98
N VAL A 115 9.81 0.48 -1.66
CA VAL A 115 10.83 1.44 -2.13
C VAL A 115 12.24 1.16 -1.58
N LEU A 116 12.37 0.35 -0.53
CA LEU A 116 13.66 0.06 0.09
C LEU A 116 14.54 -0.85 -0.80
N PRO A 117 15.88 -0.63 -0.84
CA PRO A 117 16.79 -1.55 -1.51
C PRO A 117 16.67 -2.98 -0.95
N GLU A 118 16.97 -3.98 -1.78
CA GLU A 118 16.76 -5.39 -1.43
C GLU A 118 17.43 -5.81 -0.12
N LYS A 119 18.68 -5.38 0.11
CA LYS A 119 19.42 -5.66 1.35
C LYS A 119 18.74 -5.04 2.57
N THR A 120 18.31 -3.79 2.46
CA THR A 120 17.58 -3.08 3.52
C THR A 120 16.24 -3.76 3.78
N MET A 121 15.50 -4.12 2.73
CA MET A 121 14.25 -4.84 2.84
C MET A 121 14.43 -6.18 3.56
N LYS A 122 15.43 -6.97 3.18
CA LYS A 122 15.76 -8.25 3.83
C LYS A 122 16.04 -8.06 5.33
N TYR A 123 16.79 -7.01 5.67
CA TYR A 123 17.08 -6.66 7.06
C TYR A 123 15.80 -6.27 7.83
N VAL A 124 14.96 -5.39 7.28
CA VAL A 124 13.66 -5.03 7.87
C VAL A 124 12.82 -6.28 8.13
N LYS A 125 12.71 -7.17 7.14
CA LYS A 125 11.92 -8.40 7.26
C LYS A 125 12.42 -9.33 8.35
N LEU A 126 13.74 -9.47 8.47
CA LEU A 126 14.34 -10.38 9.44
C LEU A 126 14.27 -9.83 10.88
N HIS A 127 14.57 -8.55 11.05
CA HIS A 127 14.83 -7.99 12.37
C HIS A 127 13.79 -7.01 12.89
N LEU A 128 13.10 -6.27 12.03
CA LEU A 128 12.23 -5.16 12.46
C LEU A 128 10.73 -5.44 12.29
N TRP A 129 10.36 -6.23 11.28
CA TRP A 129 8.97 -6.47 10.92
C TRP A 129 8.41 -7.75 11.55
N ARG A 130 7.18 -7.67 12.05
CA ARG A 130 6.35 -8.81 12.45
C ARG A 130 4.96 -8.66 11.85
N SER A 131 4.38 -9.78 11.44
CA SER A 131 3.08 -9.87 10.80
C SER A 131 2.25 -10.94 11.48
N ASP A 132 0.93 -10.75 11.56
CA ASP A 132 0.00 -11.81 11.94
C ASP A 132 -0.44 -12.66 10.74
N PHE A 133 0.08 -12.38 9.54
CA PHE A 133 -0.22 -13.06 8.28
C PHE A 133 -1.72 -13.13 7.95
N GLY A 134 -2.54 -12.27 8.55
CA GLY A 134 -3.98 -12.31 8.34
C GLY A 134 -4.62 -13.62 8.78
N GLU A 135 -4.34 -14.07 10.01
CA GLU A 135 -5.14 -15.12 10.66
C GLU A 135 -6.66 -14.79 10.67
N SER A 136 -7.01 -13.53 10.41
CA SER A 136 -8.36 -13.05 10.14
C SER A 136 -8.41 -12.26 8.82
N ASP A 137 -9.59 -11.79 8.40
CA ASP A 137 -9.70 -10.87 7.25
C ASP A 137 -8.88 -9.58 7.43
N LEU A 138 -8.53 -9.24 8.69
CA LEU A 138 -7.59 -8.19 9.03
C LEU A 138 -6.14 -8.69 9.09
N PHE A 139 -5.26 -7.93 8.45
CA PHE A 139 -3.81 -8.10 8.38
C PHE A 139 -3.17 -7.00 9.20
N LEU A 140 -2.33 -7.38 10.15
CA LEU A 140 -1.66 -6.49 11.06
C LEU A 140 -0.15 -6.67 10.96
N ASP A 141 0.51 -5.62 10.49
CA ASP A 141 1.95 -5.59 10.27
C ASP A 141 2.59 -4.49 11.13
N LEU A 142 3.54 -4.87 11.98
CA LEU A 142 4.24 -3.98 12.90
C LEU A 142 5.72 -3.93 12.52
N ILE A 143 6.26 -2.72 12.37
CA ILE A 143 7.69 -2.50 12.20
C ILE A 143 8.21 -1.72 13.40
N TYR A 144 9.02 -2.37 14.24
CA TYR A 144 9.75 -1.71 15.33
C TYR A 144 10.92 -0.90 14.75
N ILE A 145 11.05 0.37 15.13
CA ILE A 145 12.12 1.26 14.66
C ILE A 145 12.94 1.76 15.85
N PRO A 146 14.06 1.08 16.17
CA PRO A 146 15.08 1.63 17.07
C PRO A 146 15.58 2.99 16.58
N TYR A 147 16.12 3.79 17.49
CA TYR A 147 16.63 5.12 17.18
C TYR A 147 17.68 5.11 16.06
N GLU A 148 18.57 4.12 16.08
CA GLU A 148 19.66 3.91 15.13
C GLU A 148 19.16 3.66 13.70
N HIS A 149 17.90 3.21 13.55
CA HIS A 149 17.29 2.89 12.25
C HIS A 149 16.29 3.94 11.77
N ARG A 150 16.28 5.13 12.38
CA ARG A 150 15.36 6.22 11.98
C ARG A 150 15.58 6.77 10.57
N SER A 151 16.71 6.47 9.94
CA SER A 151 16.91 6.74 8.51
C SER A 151 15.90 6.01 7.61
N LEU A 152 15.23 4.96 8.11
CA LEU A 152 14.17 4.24 7.40
C LEU A 152 12.83 5.01 7.39
N LEU A 153 12.60 5.92 8.34
CA LEU A 153 11.30 6.56 8.55
C LEU A 153 10.69 7.24 7.31
N PRO A 154 11.46 7.97 6.47
CA PRO A 154 10.90 8.57 5.25
C PRO A 154 10.32 7.54 4.28
N TYR A 155 10.95 6.36 4.17
CA TYR A 155 10.47 5.25 3.34
C TYR A 155 9.22 4.58 3.93
N LEU A 156 9.03 4.72 5.24
CA LEU A 156 7.82 4.27 5.94
C LEU A 156 6.74 5.36 5.99
N GLY A 157 6.86 6.45 5.23
CA GLY A 157 5.86 7.53 5.23
C GLY A 157 5.82 8.35 6.54
N VAL A 158 6.78 8.16 7.45
CA VAL A 158 6.86 8.88 8.72
C VAL A 158 7.71 10.13 8.53
N ARG A 159 7.10 11.31 8.73
CA ARG A 159 7.82 12.61 8.63
C ARG A 159 8.27 13.17 9.99
N ASN A 160 7.50 12.91 11.04
CA ASN A 160 7.70 13.49 12.36
C ASN A 160 7.75 12.38 13.42
N ALA A 161 8.94 11.86 13.71
CA ALA A 161 9.13 10.92 14.81
C ALA A 161 9.43 11.65 16.14
N PRO A 162 9.12 11.03 17.29
CA PRO A 162 9.48 11.57 18.60
C PRO A 162 10.98 11.85 18.68
N SER A 163 11.43 12.97 19.25
CA SER A 163 12.87 13.25 19.38
C SER A 163 13.57 12.33 20.40
N ASN A 164 12.82 11.77 21.35
CA ASN A 164 13.34 10.88 22.39
C ASN A 164 13.94 9.58 21.77
N PRO A 165 15.22 9.27 22.02
CA PRO A 165 15.87 8.07 21.50
C PRO A 165 15.47 6.77 22.21
N GLN A 166 14.95 6.83 23.44
CA GLN A 166 14.60 5.63 24.21
C GLN A 166 13.14 5.21 24.02
N ALA A 167 12.30 6.07 23.45
CA ALA A 167 10.90 5.77 23.19
C ALA A 167 10.76 4.60 22.20
N ALA A 168 10.03 3.56 22.59
CA ALA A 168 9.76 2.44 21.70
C ALA A 168 8.74 2.86 20.62
N PHE A 169 9.18 2.84 19.37
CA PHE A 169 8.47 3.41 18.23
C PHE A 169 8.12 2.33 17.20
N PHE A 170 6.84 2.26 16.83
CA PHE A 170 6.33 1.27 15.88
C PHE A 170 5.57 1.96 14.76
N VAL A 171 5.80 1.49 13.53
CA VAL A 171 4.92 1.78 12.39
C VAL A 171 3.97 0.60 12.26
N VAL A 172 2.67 0.87 12.24
CA VAL A 172 1.62 -0.14 12.19
C VAL A 172 0.86 0.01 10.88
N TYR A 173 0.71 -1.09 10.15
CA TYR A 173 -0.16 -1.21 8.99
C TYR A 173 -1.30 -2.16 9.33
N VAL A 174 -2.51 -1.75 8.99
CA VAL A 174 -3.75 -2.50 9.23
C VAL A 174 -4.53 -2.52 7.93
N ASN A 175 -4.69 -3.71 7.36
CA ASN A 175 -5.36 -3.90 6.08
C ASN A 175 -6.49 -4.93 6.19
N THR A 176 -7.57 -4.75 5.45
CA THR A 176 -8.66 -5.73 5.31
C THR A 176 -8.94 -6.02 3.85
N HIS A 177 -9.35 -7.25 3.52
CA HIS A 177 -9.86 -7.55 2.18
C HIS A 177 -11.34 -7.20 2.03
N GLN A 178 -12.12 -7.20 3.12
CA GLN A 178 -13.57 -6.99 3.10
C GLN A 178 -14.06 -6.04 4.20
N GLY A 179 -14.84 -5.05 3.80
CA GLY A 179 -15.37 -4.06 4.72
C GLY A 179 -14.31 -3.04 5.10
N SER A 180 -14.46 -2.38 6.25
CA SER A 180 -13.58 -1.29 6.66
C SER A 180 -12.88 -1.60 7.98
N VAL A 181 -11.62 -1.19 8.09
CA VAL A 181 -10.90 -1.10 9.36
C VAL A 181 -11.70 -0.18 10.29
N PRO A 182 -12.13 -0.66 11.47
CA PRO A 182 -12.83 0.18 12.42
C PRO A 182 -11.94 1.34 12.89
N PRO A 183 -12.53 2.46 13.36
CA PRO A 183 -11.78 3.63 13.85
C PRO A 183 -11.16 3.34 15.23
N TRP A 184 -10.27 2.35 15.30
CA TRP A 184 -9.63 1.92 16.54
C TRP A 184 -8.60 2.93 17.03
N ASP A 185 -8.61 3.17 18.34
CA ASP A 185 -7.51 3.80 19.04
C ASP A 185 -6.55 2.72 19.55
N PHE A 186 -5.42 2.55 18.86
CA PHE A 186 -4.42 1.55 19.24
C PHE A 186 -3.75 1.82 20.59
N THR A 187 -3.93 3.01 21.19
CA THR A 187 -3.45 3.24 22.57
C THR A 187 -4.21 2.42 23.61
N GLU A 188 -5.47 2.10 23.34
CA GLU A 188 -6.31 1.30 24.23
C GLU A 188 -6.17 -0.20 23.96
N LEU A 189 -5.77 -0.56 22.74
CA LEU A 189 -5.72 -1.94 22.28
C LEU A 189 -4.34 -2.59 22.45
N ALA A 190 -3.28 -1.79 22.54
CA ALA A 190 -1.91 -2.29 22.54
C ALA A 190 -1.22 -2.17 23.91
N ALA A 191 -0.47 -3.21 24.28
CA ALA A 191 0.38 -3.23 25.47
C ALA A 191 1.76 -3.79 25.13
N LEU A 192 2.80 -3.07 25.54
CA LEU A 192 4.20 -3.47 25.38
C LEU A 192 4.71 -4.16 26.64
N HIS A 193 5.45 -5.24 26.47
CA HIS A 193 6.15 -5.95 27.54
C HIS A 193 7.64 -6.01 27.17
N VAL A 194 8.49 -5.80 28.16
CA VAL A 194 9.93 -6.01 28.07
C VAL A 194 10.26 -7.10 29.06
N ASP A 195 10.75 -8.24 28.57
CA ASP A 195 10.85 -9.51 29.30
C ASP A 195 9.53 -9.88 29.98
N ASN A 196 9.61 -10.43 31.19
CA ASN A 196 8.47 -10.68 32.08
C ASN A 196 8.07 -9.44 32.90
N GLY A 197 8.40 -8.24 32.40
CA GLY A 197 8.06 -6.97 33.04
C GLY A 197 6.56 -6.64 33.01
N ALA A 198 6.19 -5.56 33.69
CA ALA A 198 4.82 -5.06 33.67
C ALA A 198 4.43 -4.53 32.28
N ALA A 199 3.16 -4.72 31.93
CA ALA A 199 2.58 -4.20 30.70
C ALA A 199 2.64 -2.65 30.68
N GLN A 200 3.20 -2.09 29.62
CA GLN A 200 3.25 -0.65 29.36
C GLN A 200 2.20 -0.28 28.33
N LYS A 201 1.41 0.76 28.60
CA LYS A 201 0.43 1.30 27.64
C LYS A 201 1.12 2.19 26.62
N ALA A 202 0.60 2.22 25.40
CA ALA A 202 1.04 3.19 24.42
C ALA A 202 0.65 4.61 24.87
N GLY A 203 1.58 5.55 24.70
CA GLY A 203 1.36 6.97 25.01
C GLY A 203 0.70 7.72 23.84
N ALA A 204 0.82 7.23 22.60
CA ALA A 204 0.21 7.87 21.45
C ALA A 204 -0.05 6.89 20.29
N TRP A 205 -1.19 7.05 19.63
CA TRP A 205 -1.54 6.51 18.32
C TRP A 205 -1.78 7.67 17.36
N LYS A 206 -1.08 7.70 16.24
CA LYS A 206 -1.27 8.73 15.21
C LYS A 206 -1.40 8.10 13.84
N ILE A 207 -2.53 8.35 13.20
CA ILE A 207 -2.79 7.94 11.82
C ILE A 207 -1.87 8.75 10.88
N LEU A 208 -1.19 8.04 9.99
CA LEU A 208 -0.37 8.59 8.90
C LEU A 208 -1.11 8.54 7.57
N TYR A 209 -1.91 7.48 7.36
CA TYR A 209 -2.65 7.24 6.14
C TYR A 209 -3.92 6.44 6.46
N GLU A 210 -5.00 6.81 5.79
CA GLU A 210 -6.27 6.07 5.73
C GLU A 210 -6.77 6.26 4.29
N ASP A 211 -6.99 5.17 3.56
CA ASP A 211 -7.53 5.25 2.22
C ASP A 211 -9.03 5.63 2.25
N GLY A 212 -9.57 6.10 1.13
CA GLY A 212 -10.95 6.59 1.08
C GLY A 212 -12.02 5.53 1.41
N GLN A 213 -11.69 4.25 1.30
CA GLN A 213 -12.58 3.13 1.67
C GLN A 213 -12.34 2.61 3.09
N ARG A 214 -11.28 3.10 3.76
CA ARG A 214 -10.82 2.64 5.07
C ARG A 214 -10.50 1.15 5.09
N HIS A 215 -10.01 0.62 3.97
CA HIS A 215 -9.48 -0.74 3.87
C HIS A 215 -8.02 -0.80 4.33
N HIS A 216 -7.30 0.33 4.24
CA HIS A 216 -5.87 0.44 4.47
C HIS A 216 -5.57 1.60 5.41
N ASN A 217 -5.18 1.25 6.63
CA ASN A 217 -4.79 2.22 7.66
C ASN A 217 -3.32 2.04 8.01
N GLN A 218 -2.60 3.16 8.08
CA GLN A 218 -1.23 3.21 8.55
C GLN A 218 -1.13 4.24 9.68
N GLY A 219 -0.39 3.91 10.73
CA GLY A 219 -0.11 4.87 11.78
C GLY A 219 1.16 4.56 12.55
N VAL A 220 1.43 5.39 13.55
CA VAL A 220 2.55 5.24 14.45
C VAL A 220 2.05 5.06 15.87
N LEU A 221 2.65 4.08 16.55
CA LEU A 221 2.36 3.75 17.93
C LEU A 221 3.64 3.98 18.74
N VAL A 222 3.51 4.76 19.80
CA VAL A 222 4.65 5.16 20.66
C VAL A 222 4.40 4.69 22.07
N PHE A 223 5.38 4.00 22.65
CA PHE A 223 5.37 3.54 24.03
C PHE A 223 6.43 4.30 24.85
N PRO A 224 6.40 4.17 26.19
CA PRO A 224 7.44 4.71 27.07
C PRO A 224 8.83 4.14 26.77
N ASP A 225 9.82 4.68 27.49
CA ASP A 225 11.22 4.37 27.29
C ASP A 225 11.55 2.91 27.59
N ILE A 226 12.35 2.31 26.72
CA ILE A 226 12.90 0.97 26.91
C ILE A 226 14.43 1.01 26.81
N ASP A 227 15.10 0.13 27.56
CA ASP A 227 16.54 -0.06 27.45
C ASP A 227 16.87 -0.95 26.25
N THR A 228 17.20 -0.33 25.12
CA THR A 228 17.51 -1.03 23.87
C THR A 228 18.91 -1.65 23.85
N GLY A 229 19.78 -1.30 24.80
CA GLY A 229 21.16 -1.78 24.87
C GLY A 229 21.31 -3.11 25.59
N LYS A 230 20.29 -3.55 26.33
CA LYS A 230 20.28 -4.79 27.09
C LYS A 230 19.56 -5.90 26.32
N ALA A 231 20.06 -7.13 26.47
CA ALA A 231 19.36 -8.31 25.97
C ALA A 231 18.02 -8.48 26.70
N ALA A 232 16.94 -8.49 25.92
CA ALA A 232 15.56 -8.61 26.41
C ALA A 232 14.63 -9.08 25.29
N ASP A 233 13.53 -9.72 25.65
CA ASP A 233 12.42 -10.00 24.75
C ASP A 233 11.43 -8.82 24.77
N LEU A 234 11.18 -8.23 23.62
CA LEU A 234 10.23 -7.14 23.45
C LEU A 234 8.96 -7.69 22.82
N GLU A 235 7.82 -7.61 23.51
CA GLU A 235 6.54 -8.13 23.03
C GLU A 235 5.47 -7.03 22.99
N ILE A 236 4.82 -6.86 21.84
CA ILE A 236 3.54 -6.14 21.77
C ILE A 236 2.40 -7.15 21.75
N LYS A 237 1.42 -6.94 22.64
CA LYS A 237 0.11 -7.59 22.56
C LYS A 237 -0.92 -6.58 22.09
N MET A 238 -1.65 -6.93 21.03
CA MET A 238 -2.79 -6.15 20.53
C MET A 238 -4.07 -6.94 20.75
N ARG A 239 -5.00 -6.38 21.54
CA ARG A 239 -6.32 -6.95 21.79
C ARG A 239 -7.32 -6.33 20.82
N LEU A 240 -7.56 -7.00 19.71
CA LEU A 240 -8.45 -6.53 18.66
C LEU A 240 -9.90 -6.98 18.94
N PRO A 241 -10.87 -6.07 19.04
CA PRO A 241 -12.27 -6.43 19.26
C PRO A 241 -12.78 -7.43 18.22
N GLY A 242 -13.35 -8.54 18.68
CA GLY A 242 -13.88 -9.61 17.81
C GLY A 242 -12.84 -10.56 17.21
N LEU A 243 -11.54 -10.23 17.30
CA LEU A 243 -10.45 -11.04 16.72
C LEU A 243 -9.52 -11.67 17.76
N GLY A 244 -9.65 -11.27 19.02
CA GLY A 244 -8.85 -11.78 20.13
C GLY A 244 -7.53 -11.03 20.30
N THR A 245 -6.53 -11.70 20.84
CA THR A 245 -5.21 -11.11 21.09
C THR A 245 -4.21 -11.58 20.04
N ARG A 246 -3.36 -10.68 19.55
CA ARG A 246 -2.19 -10.98 18.72
C ARG A 246 -0.93 -10.55 19.46
N SER A 247 0.12 -11.38 19.38
CA SER A 247 1.42 -11.13 19.99
C SER A 247 2.48 -10.98 18.90
N PHE A 248 3.32 -9.95 19.02
CA PHE A 248 4.44 -9.67 18.11
C PHE A 248 5.71 -9.51 18.95
N GLN A 249 6.77 -10.25 18.61
CA GLN A 249 7.95 -10.36 19.45
C GLN A 249 9.25 -10.02 18.71
N TRP A 250 10.15 -9.31 19.40
CA TRP A 250 11.50 -8.97 18.94
C TRP A 250 12.51 -9.32 20.03
N CYS A 251 13.74 -9.66 19.63
CA CYS A 251 14.85 -9.83 20.56
C CYS A 251 15.74 -8.60 20.51
N LEU A 252 16.01 -8.00 21.66
CA LEU A 252 16.92 -6.87 21.83
C LEU A 252 18.35 -7.36 22.20
N PRO A 253 19.41 -6.58 21.91
CA PRO A 253 19.39 -5.44 21.00
C PRO A 253 19.13 -5.90 19.56
N ILE A 254 18.51 -5.04 18.77
CA ILE A 254 18.38 -5.29 17.33
C ILE A 254 19.79 -5.28 16.71
N PRO A 255 20.19 -6.30 15.93
CA PRO A 255 21.50 -6.34 15.30
C PRO A 255 21.71 -5.12 14.39
N PRO A 256 22.92 -4.53 14.29
CA PRO A 256 23.14 -3.42 13.37
C PRO A 256 22.88 -3.84 11.92
N MET A 257 22.36 -2.91 11.12
CA MET A 257 22.27 -3.11 9.68
C MET A 257 23.69 -3.08 9.11
N LEU A 258 24.15 -4.20 8.54
CA LEU A 258 25.42 -4.24 7.83
C LEU A 258 25.39 -3.16 6.72
N GLU A 259 26.40 -2.30 6.69
CA GLU A 259 26.51 -1.25 5.68
C GLU A 259 26.34 -1.86 4.28
N GLY A 260 25.30 -1.40 3.58
CA GLY A 260 24.98 -1.76 2.21
C GLY A 260 24.76 -0.49 1.40
N GLU A 261 24.79 -0.63 0.08
CA GLU A 261 24.78 0.48 -0.88
C GLU A 261 23.78 1.59 -0.52
N PRO A 262 24.16 2.86 -0.69
CA PRO A 262 23.30 4.00 -0.37
C PRO A 262 21.97 3.87 -1.11
N VAL A 263 20.87 4.19 -0.42
CA VAL A 263 19.55 4.25 -1.05
C VAL A 263 19.56 5.41 -2.05
N GLU A 264 19.48 5.13 -3.35
CA GLU A 264 19.30 6.15 -4.37
C GLU A 264 18.00 6.92 -4.10
N ARG A 265 18.09 8.26 -4.04
CA ARG A 265 16.97 9.17 -3.77
C ARG A 265 16.17 9.46 -5.03
#